data_AF-A0A914GCR9-F1
#
_entry.id   AF-A0A914GCR9-F1
#
_cell.length_a   1.000
_cell.length_b   1.000
_cell.length_c   1.000
_cell.angle_alpha   90.00
_cell.angle_beta   90.00
_cell.angle_gamma   90.00
#
_symmetry.space_group_name_H-M   'P 1'
#
loop_
_entity.id
_entity.type
_entity.pdbx_description
1 polymer ?
#
loop_
_entity_poly.entity_id
_entity_poly.type
_entity_poly.pdbx_seq_one_letter_code
_entity_poly.pdbx_strand_id
1 'polypeptide(L)'
;MFGFQIVDVVKDGNDFYRATLVALGDDQDNHADLRDAACRWIKENPTKYKNDISPMTIVDYIAIQSQQNIPAHDTAIEVVSDMIKTPFFIIGNGR
;
A
#
# COMPACT_ATOMS: atom_id res chain seq x y z
N MET A 1 -26.54 -10.16 4.36
CA MET A 1 -25.65 -9.89 3.21
C MET A 1 -25.06 -8.51 3.44
N PHE A 2 -23.77 -8.40 3.73
CA PHE A 2 -23.15 -7.08 3.88
C PHE A 2 -23.19 -6.39 2.51
N GLY A 3 -23.82 -5.22 2.44
CA GLY A 3 -24.09 -4.47 1.20
C GLY A 3 -22.85 -3.82 0.58
N PHE A 4 -21.72 -4.54 0.55
CA PHE A 4 -20.51 -4.08 -0.12
C PHE A 4 -20.60 -4.36 -1.62
N GLN A 5 -20.17 -3.37 -2.40
CA GLN A 5 -20.02 -3.51 -3.85
C GLN A 5 -18.54 -3.70 -4.17
N ILE A 6 -18.24 -4.70 -5.00
CA ILE A 6 -16.89 -4.88 -5.54
C ILE A 6 -16.68 -3.85 -6.64
N VAL A 7 -15.57 -3.11 -6.56
CA VAL A 7 -15.13 -2.16 -7.59
C VAL A 7 -13.83 -2.68 -8.18
N ASP A 8 -13.80 -2.82 -9.49
CA ASP A 8 -12.59 -3.24 -10.20
C ASP A 8 -11.61 -2.06 -10.32
N VAL A 9 -10.34 -2.34 -10.06
CA VAL A 9 -9.22 -1.42 -10.29
C VAL A 9 -8.26 -2.00 -11.33
N VAL A 10 -7.48 -1.14 -11.97
CA VAL A 10 -6.46 -1.56 -12.93
C VAL A 10 -5.43 -2.47 -12.23
N LYS A 11 -5.18 -3.65 -12.81
CA LYS A 11 -4.25 -4.67 -12.29
C LYS A 11 -2.88 -4.54 -12.93
N ASP A 12 -2.16 -3.49 -12.58
CA ASP A 12 -0.84 -3.15 -13.13
C ASP A 12 0.30 -3.27 -12.10
N GLY A 13 0.04 -3.83 -10.92
CA GLY A 13 0.98 -3.85 -9.80
C GLY A 13 0.87 -2.63 -8.87
N ASN A 14 0.05 -1.63 -9.21
CA ASN A 14 -0.33 -0.54 -8.29
C ASN A 14 -1.75 -0.74 -7.71
N ASP A 15 -2.34 -1.90 -7.94
CA ASP A 15 -3.72 -2.26 -7.59
C ASP A 15 -4.05 -2.04 -6.11
N PHE A 16 -3.12 -2.33 -5.19
CA PHE A 16 -3.31 -1.99 -3.77
C PHE A 16 -3.51 -0.49 -3.52
N TYR A 17 -2.66 0.35 -4.10
CA TYR A 17 -2.72 1.81 -3.94
C TYR A 17 -3.97 2.38 -4.63
N ARG A 18 -4.30 1.88 -5.83
CA ARG A 18 -5.53 2.21 -6.56
C ARG A 18 -6.78 1.86 -5.76
N ALA A 19 -6.85 0.63 -5.24
CA ALA A 19 -7.96 0.17 -4.42
C ALA A 19 -8.11 0.99 -3.13
N THR A 20 -6.99 1.39 -2.52
CA THR A 20 -7.00 2.28 -1.35
C THR A 20 -7.63 3.63 -1.68
N LEU A 21 -7.24 4.27 -2.78
CA LEU A 21 -7.80 5.56 -3.18
C LEU A 21 -9.30 5.47 -3.48
N VAL A 22 -9.72 4.44 -4.23
CA VAL A 22 -11.14 4.19 -4.49
C VAL A 22 -11.92 3.99 -3.19
N ALA A 23 -11.38 3.24 -2.22
CA ALA A 23 -12.02 3.03 -0.93
C ALA A 23 -12.11 4.32 -0.08
N LEU A 24 -11.19 5.27 -0.29
CA LEU A 24 -11.22 6.61 0.32
C LEU A 24 -12.10 7.61 -0.45
N GLY A 25 -12.70 7.21 -1.58
CA GLY A 25 -13.51 8.07 -2.43
C GLY A 25 -12.71 9.00 -3.34
N ASP A 26 -11.44 8.70 -3.57
CA ASP A 26 -10.52 9.44 -4.45
C ASP A 26 -10.34 8.73 -5.81
N ASP A 27 -9.70 9.43 -6.75
CA ASP A 27 -9.38 8.91 -8.07
C ASP A 27 -8.21 7.91 -8.00
N GLN A 28 -8.40 6.72 -8.58
CA GLN A 28 -7.37 5.69 -8.65
C GLN A 28 -6.11 6.13 -9.41
N ASP A 29 -6.21 7.16 -10.26
CA ASP A 29 -5.07 7.66 -11.03
C ASP A 29 -4.05 8.43 -10.18
N ASN A 30 -4.40 8.80 -8.94
CA ASN A 30 -3.48 9.40 -7.97
C ASN A 30 -2.61 8.35 -7.23
N HIS A 31 -2.61 7.08 -7.67
CA HIS A 31 -1.92 5.98 -6.98
C HIS A 31 -0.42 6.22 -6.77
N ALA A 32 0.23 6.94 -7.69
CA ALA A 32 1.66 7.25 -7.59
C ALA A 32 1.95 8.15 -6.38
N ASP A 33 1.09 9.13 -6.11
CA ASP A 33 1.26 10.06 -4.97
C ASP A 33 1.09 9.33 -3.64
N LEU A 34 0.10 8.44 -3.54
CA LEU A 34 -0.11 7.63 -2.33
C LEU A 34 1.09 6.72 -2.06
N ARG A 35 1.62 6.10 -3.09
CA ARG A 35 2.81 5.24 -3.03
C ARG A 35 4.06 6.01 -2.61
N ASP A 36 4.28 7.19 -3.17
CA ASP A 36 5.39 8.06 -2.80
C ASP A 36 5.25 8.55 -1.35
N ALA A 37 4.03 8.86 -0.92
CA ALA A 37 3.74 9.21 0.47
C ALA A 37 4.05 8.03 1.41
N ALA A 38 3.67 6.80 1.07
CA ALA A 38 4.00 5.61 1.84
C ALA A 38 5.52 5.40 1.96
N CYS A 39 6.26 5.56 0.86
CA CYS A 39 7.72 5.50 0.87
C CYS A 39 8.34 6.57 1.77
N ARG A 40 7.79 7.80 1.76
CA ARG A 40 8.23 8.89 2.64
C ARG A 40 7.95 8.57 4.11
N TRP A 41 6.77 8.02 4.42
CA TRP A 41 6.39 7.62 5.77
C TRP A 41 7.37 6.62 6.37
N ILE A 42 7.83 5.64 5.59
CA ILE A 42 8.87 4.68 6.01
C ILE A 42 10.18 5.41 6.33
N LYS A 43 10.61 6.37 5.50
CA LYS A 43 11.84 7.16 5.74
C LYS A 43 11.78 7.96 7.04
N GLU A 44 10.60 8.47 7.38
CA GLU A 44 10.38 9.26 8.60
C GLU A 44 10.25 8.37 9.85
N ASN A 45 9.89 7.09 9.68
CA ASN A 45 9.64 6.14 10.77
C ASN A 45 10.43 4.82 10.63
N PRO A 46 11.75 4.85 10.35
CA PRO A 46 12.50 3.68 9.90
C PRO A 46 12.60 2.59 10.97
N THR A 47 12.65 2.96 12.26
CA THR A 47 12.76 2.00 13.37
C THR A 47 11.51 1.12 13.48
N LYS A 48 10.33 1.63 13.09
CA LYS A 48 9.08 0.87 13.16
C LYS A 48 9.10 -0.32 12.21
N TYR A 49 9.52 -0.09 10.96
CA TYR A 49 9.43 -1.07 9.88
C TYR A 49 10.70 -1.91 9.66
N LYS A 50 11.75 -1.66 10.44
CA LYS A 50 13.07 -2.29 10.26
C LYS A 50 13.02 -3.82 10.29
N ASN A 51 12.21 -4.38 11.20
CA ASN A 51 12.16 -5.83 11.37
C ASN A 51 11.39 -6.51 10.23
N ASP A 52 10.32 -5.88 9.73
CA ASP A 52 9.50 -6.43 8.66
C ASP A 52 10.19 -6.34 7.29
N ILE A 53 11.08 -5.36 7.13
CA ILE A 53 11.88 -5.15 5.92
C ILE A 53 13.14 -6.05 5.88
N SER A 54 13.55 -6.60 7.03
CA SER A 54 14.71 -7.49 7.12
C SER A 54 14.53 -8.75 6.25
N PRO A 55 15.56 -9.22 5.52
CA PRO A 55 16.98 -8.84 5.62
C PRO A 55 17.41 -7.63 4.79
N MET A 56 16.48 -6.97 4.08
CA MET A 56 16.80 -5.81 3.25
C MET A 56 17.05 -4.56 4.10
N THR A 57 17.77 -3.58 3.54
CA THR A 57 17.84 -2.25 4.17
C THR A 57 16.58 -1.44 3.87
N ILE A 58 16.23 -0.49 4.74
CA ILE A 58 15.13 0.46 4.50
C ILE A 58 15.31 1.19 3.15
N VAL A 59 16.54 1.57 2.83
CA VAL A 59 16.86 2.30 1.60
C VAL A 59 16.58 1.46 0.36
N ASP A 60 17.04 0.21 0.35
CA ASP A 60 16.81 -0.70 -0.79
C ASP A 60 15.33 -1.05 -0.93
N TYR A 61 14.64 -1.22 0.20
CA TYR A 61 13.20 -1.49 0.20
C TYR A 61 12.41 -0.36 -0.43
N ILE A 62 12.71 0.88 -0.06
CA ILE A 62 12.08 2.06 -0.66
C ILE A 62 12.46 2.20 -2.14
N ALA A 63 13.71 1.89 -2.51
CA ALA A 63 14.14 1.95 -3.91
C ALA A 63 13.35 0.97 -4.81
N ILE A 64 12.91 -0.16 -4.26
CA ILE A 64 12.02 -1.10 -4.96
C ILE A 64 10.57 -0.60 -4.90
N GLN A 65 10.06 -0.29 -3.71
CA GLN A 65 8.66 0.09 -3.48
C GLN A 65 8.27 1.48 -4.00
N SER A 66 9.22 2.26 -4.50
CA SER A 66 8.94 3.50 -5.25
C SER A 66 8.73 3.27 -6.75
N GLN A 67 9.12 2.11 -7.30
CA GLN A 67 9.00 1.82 -8.74
C GLN A 67 7.57 1.45 -9.14
N GLN A 68 6.96 2.24 -10.03
CA GLN A 68 5.61 1.94 -10.53
C GLN A 68 5.49 0.51 -11.07
N ASN A 69 4.31 -0.07 -10.92
CA ASN A 69 3.95 -1.42 -11.38
C ASN A 69 4.59 -2.58 -10.59
N ILE A 70 5.20 -2.29 -9.44
CA ILE A 70 5.64 -3.31 -8.48
C ILE A 70 4.52 -3.58 -7.48
N PRO A 71 4.04 -4.83 -7.30
CA PRO A 71 3.02 -5.12 -6.29
C PRO A 71 3.44 -4.67 -4.89
N ALA A 72 2.47 -4.14 -4.13
CA ALA A 72 2.66 -3.85 -2.72
C ALA A 72 2.88 -5.16 -1.94
N HIS A 73 3.90 -5.19 -1.08
CA HIS A 73 4.09 -6.27 -0.11
C HIS A 73 3.35 -5.97 1.21
N ASP A 74 3.25 -6.96 2.09
CA ASP A 74 2.52 -6.86 3.36
C ASP A 74 2.92 -5.62 4.19
N THR A 75 4.22 -5.31 4.28
CA THR A 75 4.69 -4.10 4.97
C THR A 75 4.16 -2.81 4.35
N ALA A 76 4.00 -2.75 3.02
CA ALA A 76 3.45 -1.55 2.36
C ALA A 76 1.96 -1.35 2.72
N ILE A 77 1.23 -2.44 2.96
CA ILE A 77 -0.17 -2.38 3.44
C ILE A 77 -0.21 -1.77 4.84
N GLU A 78 0.63 -2.26 5.75
CA GLU A 78 0.72 -1.72 7.11
C GLU A 78 1.15 -0.25 7.10
N VAL A 79 2.16 0.10 6.30
CA VAL A 79 2.65 1.48 6.13
C VAL A 79 1.52 2.41 5.70
N VAL A 80 0.75 2.03 4.68
CA VAL A 80 -0.37 2.85 4.22
C VAL A 80 -1.44 2.95 5.31
N SER A 81 -1.75 1.85 6.00
CA SER A 81 -2.73 1.83 7.11
C SER A 81 -2.37 2.81 8.21
N ASP A 82 -1.10 2.78 8.63
CA ASP A 82 -0.56 3.67 9.65
C ASP A 82 -0.60 5.13 9.21
N MET A 83 -0.13 5.40 7.99
CA MET A 83 -0.02 6.74 7.43
C MET A 83 -1.39 7.42 7.36
N ILE A 84 -2.41 6.72 6.87
CA ILE A 84 -3.78 7.26 6.77
C ILE A 84 -4.60 7.04 8.05
N LYS A 85 -4.01 6.43 9.08
CA LYS A 85 -4.63 6.13 10.38
C LYS A 85 -5.96 5.38 10.27
N THR A 86 -6.05 4.48 9.30
CA THR A 86 -7.26 3.72 9.01
C THR A 86 -6.92 2.24 8.85
N PRO A 87 -7.61 1.32 9.54
CA PRO A 87 -7.33 -0.11 9.41
C PRO A 87 -7.84 -0.65 8.07
N PHE A 88 -7.08 -1.56 7.47
CA PHE A 88 -7.53 -2.35 6.32
C PHE A 88 -8.17 -3.67 6.76
N PHE A 89 -9.26 -4.03 6.09
CA PHE A 89 -9.85 -5.36 6.18
C PHE A 89 -9.69 -6.06 4.82
N ILE A 90 -8.77 -7.01 4.74
CA ILE A 90 -8.51 -7.77 3.51
C ILE A 90 -9.37 -9.04 3.53
N ILE A 91 -10.29 -9.14 2.57
CA ILE A 91 -11.15 -10.31 2.40
C ILE A 91 -10.56 -11.16 1.27
N GLY A 92 -9.85 -12.22 1.63
CA GLY A 92 -9.34 -13.20 0.68
C GLY A 92 -10.43 -14.17 0.23
N ASN A 93 -10.43 -14.55 -1.05
CA ASN A 93 -11.41 -15.48 -1.62
C ASN A 93 -11.19 -16.97 -1.27
N GLY A 94 -10.48 -17.28 -0.17
CA GLY A 94 -10.26 -18.64 0.31
C GLY A 94 -9.68 -19.57 -0.76
N ARG A 95 -8.36 -19.57 -0.92
CA ARG A 95 -7.62 -20.65 -1.57
C ARG A 95 -6.55 -21.15 -0.64
#